data_AF-A0A379X361-F1
#
_entry.id   AF-A0A379X361-F1
#
_cell.length_a   1.000
_cell.length_b   1.000
_cell.length_c   1.000
_cell.angle_alpha   90.00
_cell.angle_beta   90.00
_cell.angle_gamma   90.00
#
_symmetry.space_group_name_H-M   'P 1'
#
loop_
_entity.id
_entity.type
_entity.pdbx_description
1 polymer ?
#
loop_
_entity_poly.entity_id
_entity_poly.type
_entity_poly.pdbx_seq_one_letter_code
_entity_poly.pdbx_strand_id
1 'polypeptide(L)' 'MANPELLEEQREETRLIFEELLEDGSDPDALYTIEHHLSAGRFRNVGKSRGRSL' A
#
# COMPACT_ATOMS: atom_id res chain seq x y z
N MET A 1 11.06 4.67 7.23
CA MET A 1 11.71 3.79 6.24
C MET A 1 10.78 2.61 6.02
N ALA A 2 10.53 2.21 4.78
CA ALA A 2 9.74 1.01 4.49
C ALA A 2 10.47 -0.23 5.01
N ASN A 3 9.74 -1.24 5.49
CA ASN A 3 10.33 -2.50 5.97
C ASN A 3 10.94 -3.24 4.77
N PRO A 4 12.25 -3.55 4.74
CA PRO A 4 12.89 -4.22 3.60
C PRO A 4 12.28 -5.59 3.27
N GLU A 5 11.82 -6.35 4.26
CA GLU A 5 11.17 -7.65 4.02
C GLU A 5 9.84 -7.49 3.27
N LEU A 6 9.01 -6.52 3.68
CA LEU A 6 7.75 -6.20 2.99
C LEU A 6 7.97 -5.66 1.57
N LEU A 7 9.13 -5.06 1.30
CA LEU A 7 9.49 -4.60 -0.04
C LEU A 7 9.86 -5.78 -0.94
N GLU A 8 10.60 -6.76 -0.40
CA GLU A 8 10.97 -7.98 -1.13
C GLU A 8 9.72 -8.81 -1.45
N GLU A 9 8.82 -9.01 -0.48
CA GLU A 9 7.55 -9.72 -0.67
C GLU A 9 6.67 -9.05 -1.73
N GLN A 10 6.46 -7.73 -1.64
CA GLN A 10 5.67 -7.03 -2.67
C GLN A 10 6.32 -7.07 -4.05
N ARG A 11 7.66 -7.07 -4.13
CA ARG A 11 8.36 -7.20 -5.42
C ARG A 11 8.11 -8.56 -6.04
N GLU A 12 8.16 -9.62 -5.24
CA GLU A 12 7.93 -10.99 -5.71
C GLU A 12 6.47 -11.22 -6.10
N GLU A 13 5.52 -10.74 -5.29
CA GLU A 13 4.08 -10.75 -5.62
C GLU A 13 3.79 -9.97 -6.90
N THR A 14 4.29 -8.74 -7.01
CA THR A 14 4.12 -7.89 -8.21
C THR A 14 4.66 -8.58 -9.45
N ARG A 15 5.79 -9.28 -9.34
CA ARG A 15 6.38 -10.02 -10.45
C ARG A 15 5.49 -11.16 -10.92
N LEU A 16 4.95 -11.95 -10.01
CA LEU A 16 4.05 -13.06 -10.35
C LEU A 16 2.78 -12.56 -11.06
N ILE A 17 2.21 -11.44 -10.60
CA ILE A 17 1.06 -10.80 -11.25
C ILE A 17 1.39 -10.41 -12.70
N PHE A 18 2.56 -9.81 -12.94
CA PHE A 18 2.97 -9.46 -14.30
C PHE A 18 3.23 -10.70 -15.18
N GLU A 19 3.84 -11.75 -14.63
CA GLU A 19 4.07 -13.01 -15.37
C GLU A 19 2.72 -13.65 -15.78
N GLU A 20 1.76 -13.74 -14.87
CA GLU A 20 0.40 -14.25 -15.16
C GLU A 20 -0.33 -13.40 -16.22
N LEU A 21 -0.27 -12.07 -16.09
CA LEU A 21 -0.87 -11.15 -17.07
C LEU A 21 -0.29 -11.37 -18.47
N LEU A 22 1.04 -11.47 -18.59
CA LEU A 22 1.71 -11.67 -19.87
C LEU A 22 1.40 -13.06 -20.46
N GLU A 23 1.31 -14.10 -19.62
CA GLU A 23 0.91 -15.45 -20.06
C GLU A 23 -0.52 -15.50 -20.60
N ASP A 24 -1.44 -14.70 -20.04
CA ASP A 24 -2.82 -14.56 -20.55
C ASP A 24 -2.91 -13.71 -21.83
N GLY A 25 -1.78 -13.22 -22.36
CA GLY A 25 -1.71 -12.43 -23.59
C GLY A 25 -2.02 -10.94 -23.40
N SER A 26 -1.84 -10.42 -22.18
CA SER A 26 -1.91 -8.99 -21.90
C SER A 26 -0.92 -8.19 -22.78
N ASP A 27 -1.36 -7.02 -23.22
CA ASP A 27 -0.54 -6.11 -24.02
C ASP A 27 0.44 -5.34 -23.11
N PRO A 28 1.77 -5.55 -23.22
CA PRO A 28 2.75 -4.83 -22.41
C PRO A 28 2.76 -3.31 -22.65
N ASP A 29 2.23 -2.85 -23.78
CA ASP A 29 2.15 -1.44 -24.14
C ASP A 29 0.83 -0.78 -23.71
N ALA A 30 -0.11 -1.55 -23.15
CA ALA A 30 -1.36 -1.01 -22.63
C ALA A 30 -1.14 -0.21 -21.33
N LEU A 31 -1.99 0.80 -21.12
CA LEU A 31 -1.96 1.62 -19.91
C LEU A 31 -2.72 0.92 -18.78
N TYR A 32 -1.99 0.37 -17.82
CA TYR A 32 -2.56 -0.23 -16.60
C TYR A 32 -2.69 0.81 -15.49
N THR A 33 -3.84 0.83 -14.82
CA THR A 33 -4.07 1.67 -13.63
C THR A 33 -3.77 0.86 -12.38
N ILE A 34 -2.88 1.37 -11.53
CA ILE A 34 -2.54 0.72 -10.25
C ILE A 34 -3.33 1.39 -9.12
N GLU A 35 -4.11 0.61 -8.37
CA GLU A 35 -4.93 1.11 -7.26
C GLU A 35 -4.45 0.56 -5.91
N HIS A 36 -4.20 1.46 -4.95
CA HIS A 36 -3.81 1.10 -3.59
C HIS A 36 -4.92 1.48 -2.60
N HIS A 37 -5.55 0.47 -1.97
CA HIS A 37 -6.58 0.68 -0.96
C HIS A 37 -5.95 0.86 0.43
N LEU A 38 -5.64 2.11 0.79
CA LEU A 38 -5.11 2.44 2.12
C LEU A 38 -6.26 2.72 3.09
N SER A 39 -6.36 1.93 4.15
CA SER A 39 -7.28 2.19 5.26
C SER A 39 -6.49 2.52 6.52
N ALA A 40 -6.92 3.56 7.25
CA ALA A 40 -6.32 3.95 8.53
C ALA A 40 -7.37 3.89 9.64
N GLY A 41 -7.10 3.11 10.68
CA GLY A 41 -7.86 3.15 11.92
C GLY A 41 -7.77 4.56 12.52
N ARG A 42 -8.93 5.17 12.81
CA ARG A 42 -9.12 6.51 13.38
C ARG A 42 -7.99 6.92 14.35
N PHE A 43 -7.14 7.88 13.96
CA PHE A 43 -6.18 8.51 14.87
C PHE A 43 -6.93 9.29 15.95
N ARG A 44 -7.27 8.65 17.08
CA ARG A 44 -7.79 9.36 18.25
C ARG A 44 -6.63 9.94 19.05
N ASN A 45 -5.99 10.96 18.47
CA ASN A 45 -5.06 11.80 19.21
C ASN A 45 -5.85 12.90 19.95
N VAL A 46 -6.60 12.50 20.99
CA VAL A 46 -7.19 13.49 21.91
C VAL A 46 -6.12 13.89 22.90
N GLY A 47 -5.27 14.83 22.48
CA GLY A 47 -4.50 15.66 23.40
C GLY A 47 -5.47 16.57 24.16
N LYS A 48 -6.11 16.06 25.22
CA LYS A 48 -6.85 16.89 26.18
C LYS A 48 -6.02 17.04 27.45
N SER A 49 -5.05 17.95 27.39
CA SER A 49 -4.39 18.51 28.56
C SER A 49 -4.33 20.02 28.43
N ARG A 50 -5.48 20.70 28.54
CA ARG A 50 -5.52 22.09 29.02
C ARG A 50 -6.79 22.34 29.83
N GLY A 51 -6.56 22.68 31.10
CA GLY A 51 -7.56 23.00 32.10
C GLY A 51 -7.02 22.81 33.51
N ARG A 52 -5.86 23.41 33.84
CA ARG A 52 -5.61 23.82 35.23
C ARG A 52 -6.69 24.85 35.52
N SER A 53 -7.67 24.48 36.32
CA SER A 53 -8.52 25.44 37.01
C SER A 53 -8.27 25.23 38.50
N LEU A 54 -7.97 26.37 39.12
CA LEU A 54 -7.69 26.69 40.52
C LEU A 54 -8.25 25.71 41.57
#